data_AF-A0A959L5J8-F1
#
_entry.id   AF-A0A959L5J8-F1
#
_cell.length_a   1.000
_cell.length_b   1.000
_cell.length_c   1.000
_cell.angle_alpha   90.00
_cell.angle_beta   90.00
_cell.angle_gamma   90.00
#
_symmetry.space_group_name_H-M   'P 1'
#
loop_
_entity.id
_entity.type
_entity.pdbx_description
1 polymer ?
#
loop_
_entity_poly.entity_id
_entity_poly.type
_entity_poly.pdbx_seq_one_letter_code
_entity_poly.pdbx_strand_id
1 'polypeptide(L)'
;AMKIPAQVVTLSACQTNVGPLLQGEGIASLAKGFSYAGAKSIITSMWDVDDISTKEIMTSFYQNLIDREDKAMALQQAKMDYLQNAEGIFAHPYFWSAFIAIGDTSSLSFYDSHWLIYLLLLLTLGGLIFFIYHKKNDSIRSTLPLGRGQLENR
;
A
#
# COMPACT_ATOMS: atom_id res chain seq x y z
N ALA A 1 20.72 -11.07 -15.27
CA ALA A 1 19.24 -10.97 -15.36
C ALA A 1 18.76 -9.86 -14.46
N MET A 2 17.84 -9.03 -14.93
CA MET A 2 17.23 -7.93 -14.17
C MET A 2 16.26 -8.50 -13.13
N LYS A 3 16.25 -7.96 -11.90
CA LYS A 3 15.34 -8.37 -10.81
C LYS A 3 14.45 -7.20 -10.39
N ILE A 4 13.15 -7.37 -10.53
CA ILE A 4 12.12 -6.38 -10.18
C ILE A 4 11.04 -7.09 -9.35
N PRO A 5 11.23 -7.25 -8.03
CA PRO A 5 10.25 -7.88 -7.14
C PRO A 5 9.11 -6.93 -6.77
N ALA A 6 8.50 -6.28 -7.76
CA ALA A 6 7.42 -5.32 -7.55
C ALA A 6 6.10 -6.05 -7.25
N GLN A 7 5.27 -5.48 -6.35
CA GLN A 7 3.93 -6.01 -6.08
C GLN A 7 2.99 -5.81 -7.28
N VAL A 8 3.15 -4.70 -8.01
CA VAL A 8 2.43 -4.38 -9.24
C VAL A 8 3.33 -3.60 -10.19
N VAL A 9 3.24 -3.88 -11.49
CA VAL A 9 3.87 -3.11 -12.58
C VAL A 9 2.77 -2.70 -13.55
N THR A 10 2.65 -1.41 -13.83
CA THR A 10 1.68 -0.89 -14.80
C THR A 10 2.39 -0.48 -16.08
N LEU A 11 2.02 -1.12 -17.20
CA LEU A 11 2.53 -0.86 -18.53
C LEU A 11 1.47 -0.09 -19.34
N SER A 12 1.37 1.21 -19.10
CA SER A 12 0.36 2.10 -19.71
C SER A 12 0.74 2.62 -21.11
N ALA A 13 1.49 1.84 -21.88
CA ALA A 13 1.80 2.14 -23.28
C ALA A 13 0.94 1.25 -24.19
N CYS A 14 0.88 1.57 -25.49
CA CYS A 14 0.21 0.71 -26.46
C CYS A 14 0.86 -0.68 -26.52
N GLN A 15 0.05 -1.73 -26.71
CA GLN A 15 0.54 -3.03 -27.16
C GLN A 15 1.57 -3.69 -26.21
N THR A 16 1.46 -3.50 -24.90
CA THR A 16 2.47 -4.00 -23.95
C THR A 16 2.36 -5.50 -23.65
N ASN A 17 1.22 -6.13 -24.01
CA ASN A 17 1.02 -7.57 -23.92
C ASN A 17 1.09 -8.31 -25.28
N VAL A 18 1.47 -7.64 -26.36
CA VAL A 18 1.64 -8.29 -27.67
C VAL A 18 3.12 -8.48 -28.00
N GLY A 19 3.39 -9.41 -28.91
CA GLY A 19 4.73 -9.76 -29.34
C GLY A 19 4.73 -11.03 -30.21
N PRO A 20 5.89 -11.43 -30.75
CA PRO A 20 5.98 -12.63 -31.56
C PRO A 20 5.66 -13.88 -30.75
N LEU A 21 4.93 -14.82 -31.36
CA LEU A 21 4.70 -16.13 -30.78
C LEU A 21 5.98 -16.97 -30.93
N LEU A 22 6.62 -17.29 -29.82
CA LEU A 22 7.77 -18.17 -29.78
C LEU A 22 7.33 -19.60 -29.47
N GLN A 23 7.74 -20.54 -30.31
CA GLN A 23 7.38 -21.95 -30.15
C GLN A 23 7.91 -22.48 -28.81
N GLY A 24 7.01 -23.05 -27.99
CA GLY A 24 7.35 -23.57 -26.66
C GLY A 24 7.49 -22.53 -25.55
N GLU A 25 7.55 -21.23 -25.89
CA GLU A 25 7.66 -20.14 -24.91
C GLU A 25 6.41 -19.26 -24.83
N GLY A 26 5.54 -19.27 -25.85
CA GLY A 26 4.37 -18.39 -25.91
C GLY A 26 4.71 -16.99 -26.43
N ILE A 27 3.86 -16.01 -26.11
CA ILE A 27 4.00 -14.64 -26.64
C ILE A 27 5.19 -13.94 -25.96
N ALA A 28 6.15 -13.46 -26.74
CA ALA A 28 7.26 -12.66 -26.24
C ALA A 28 6.84 -11.18 -26.09
N SER A 29 6.10 -10.87 -25.03
CA SER A 29 5.64 -9.51 -24.72
C SER A 29 6.49 -8.81 -23.66
N LEU A 30 6.36 -7.48 -23.56
CA LEU A 30 6.99 -6.70 -22.50
C LEU A 30 6.50 -7.15 -21.11
N ALA A 31 5.21 -7.43 -20.97
CA ALA A 31 4.63 -8.00 -19.76
C ALA A 31 5.34 -9.31 -19.36
N LYS A 32 5.62 -10.20 -20.31
CA LYS A 32 6.37 -11.44 -20.04
C LYS A 32 7.79 -11.16 -19.53
N GLY A 33 8.46 -10.15 -20.08
CA GLY A 33 9.77 -9.69 -19.59
C GLY A 33 9.75 -9.25 -18.12
N PHE A 34 8.76 -8.47 -17.71
CA PHE A 34 8.59 -8.06 -16.31
C PHE A 34 8.19 -9.23 -15.40
N SER A 35 7.39 -10.17 -15.91
CA SER A 35 7.05 -11.39 -15.18
C SER A 35 8.31 -12.22 -14.89
N TYR A 36 9.19 -12.42 -15.88
CA TYR A 36 10.48 -13.08 -15.69
C TYR A 36 11.43 -12.32 -14.76
N ALA A 37 11.35 -10.98 -14.71
CA ALA A 37 12.12 -10.17 -13.78
C ALA A 37 11.63 -10.31 -12.32
N GLY A 38 10.47 -10.94 -12.09
CA GLY A 38 9.93 -11.20 -10.75
C GLY A 38 8.79 -10.28 -10.32
N ALA A 39 8.17 -9.54 -11.26
CA ALA A 39 6.97 -8.76 -10.96
C ALA A 39 5.82 -9.70 -10.57
N LYS A 40 5.17 -9.43 -9.44
CA LYS A 40 4.08 -10.28 -8.92
C LYS A 40 2.78 -10.09 -9.68
N SER A 41 2.49 -8.85 -10.07
CA SER A 41 1.28 -8.47 -10.80
C SER A 41 1.63 -7.47 -11.88
N ILE A 42 0.98 -7.58 -13.03
CA ILE A 42 1.25 -6.74 -14.20
C ILE A 42 -0.07 -6.26 -14.79
N ILE A 43 -0.23 -4.95 -14.90
CA ILE A 43 -1.30 -4.31 -15.66
C ILE A 43 -0.76 -3.97 -17.03
N THR A 44 -1.38 -4.47 -18.09
CA THR A 44 -0.84 -4.37 -19.46
C THR A 44 -1.96 -4.21 -20.48
N SER A 45 -1.64 -3.59 -21.62
CA SER A 45 -2.57 -3.32 -22.72
C SER A 45 -2.49 -4.40 -23.80
N MET A 46 -3.67 -4.76 -24.31
CA MET A 46 -3.82 -5.77 -25.38
C MET A 46 -3.74 -5.17 -26.79
N TRP A 47 -4.07 -3.89 -26.95
CA TRP A 47 -4.05 -3.14 -28.22
C TRP A 47 -3.66 -1.68 -27.97
N ASP A 48 -3.80 -0.83 -28.99
CA ASP A 48 -3.54 0.60 -28.90
C ASP A 48 -4.56 1.29 -28.00
N VAL A 49 -4.08 2.14 -27.11
CA VAL A 49 -4.94 2.78 -26.10
C VAL A 49 -5.13 4.25 -26.43
N ASP A 50 -6.32 4.76 -26.15
CA ASP A 50 -6.62 6.18 -26.23
C ASP A 50 -6.13 6.89 -24.96
N ASP A 51 -5.47 8.05 -25.12
CA ASP A 51 -4.82 8.75 -24.01
C ASP A 51 -5.84 9.26 -22.96
N ILE A 52 -6.99 9.77 -23.40
CA ILE A 52 -8.02 10.31 -22.52
C ILE A 52 -8.61 9.18 -21.67
N SER A 53 -9.03 8.11 -22.33
CA SER A 53 -9.65 6.94 -21.69
C SER A 53 -8.65 6.24 -20.76
N THR A 54 -7.38 6.13 -21.19
CA THR A 54 -6.30 5.57 -20.36
C THR A 54 -6.09 6.40 -19.10
N LYS A 55 -6.05 7.73 -19.21
CA LYS A 55 -5.86 8.62 -18.06
C LYS A 55 -6.98 8.44 -17.04
N GLU A 56 -8.23 8.42 -17.48
CA GLU A 56 -9.39 8.27 -16.58
C GLU A 56 -9.39 6.92 -15.87
N ILE A 57 -9.21 5.82 -16.63
CA ILE A 57 -9.18 4.47 -16.08
C ILE A 57 -8.00 4.29 -15.13
N MET A 58 -6.81 4.75 -15.49
CA MET A 58 -5.63 4.60 -14.62
C MET A 58 -5.74 5.44 -13.36
N THR A 59 -6.35 6.63 -13.44
CA THR A 59 -6.57 7.48 -12.26
C THR A 59 -7.51 6.78 -11.27
N SER A 60 -8.67 6.28 -11.74
CA SER A 60 -9.58 5.52 -10.89
C SER A 60 -8.94 4.22 -10.39
N PHE A 61 -8.21 3.49 -11.24
CA PHE A 61 -7.51 2.28 -10.85
C PHE A 61 -6.55 2.50 -9.67
N TYR A 62 -5.72 3.54 -9.73
CA TYR A 62 -4.80 3.84 -8.63
C TYR A 62 -5.54 4.30 -7.36
N GLN A 63 -6.65 5.02 -7.49
CA GLN A 63 -7.48 5.40 -6.36
C GLN A 63 -8.04 4.16 -5.65
N ASN A 64 -8.70 3.27 -6.39
CA ASN A 64 -9.25 2.03 -5.86
C ASN A 64 -8.17 1.11 -5.25
N LEU A 65 -6.96 1.13 -5.83
CA LEU A 65 -5.83 0.35 -5.33
C LEU A 65 -5.29 0.88 -3.99
N ILE A 66 -5.32 2.19 -3.76
CA ILE A 66 -4.97 2.82 -2.47
C ILE A 66 -6.02 2.48 -1.42
N ASP A 67 -7.29 2.40 -1.82
CA ASP A 67 -8.43 2.06 -0.96
C ASP A 67 -8.49 0.56 -0.58
N ARG A 68 -7.37 -0.15 -0.82
CA ARG A 68 -7.10 -1.55 -0.46
C ARG A 68 -7.98 -2.58 -1.15
N GLU A 69 -8.50 -2.24 -2.33
CA GLU A 69 -9.11 -3.25 -3.18
C GLU A 69 -8.05 -4.23 -3.73
N ASP A 70 -8.51 -5.45 -4.01
CA ASP A 70 -7.75 -6.40 -4.80
C ASP A 70 -7.45 -5.79 -6.19
N LYS A 71 -6.24 -6.00 -6.71
CA LYS A 71 -5.78 -5.36 -7.97
C LYS A 71 -6.74 -5.60 -9.15
N ALA A 72 -7.33 -6.80 -9.22
CA ALA A 72 -8.31 -7.11 -10.26
C ALA A 72 -9.64 -6.39 -10.04
N MET A 73 -10.09 -6.26 -8.79
CA MET A 73 -11.30 -5.51 -8.44
C MET A 73 -11.10 -4.01 -8.69
N ALA A 74 -9.95 -3.45 -8.28
CA ALA A 74 -9.60 -2.06 -8.54
C ALA A 74 -9.66 -1.71 -10.04
N LEU A 75 -9.14 -2.61 -10.90
CA LEU A 75 -9.19 -2.43 -12.35
C LEU A 75 -10.61 -2.60 -12.91
N GLN A 76 -11.39 -3.54 -12.37
CA GLN A 76 -12.78 -3.72 -12.75
C GLN A 76 -13.59 -2.46 -12.40
N GLN A 77 -13.48 -1.98 -11.16
CA GLN A 77 -14.18 -0.79 -10.68
C GLN A 77 -13.81 0.44 -11.51
N ALA A 78 -12.52 0.62 -11.85
CA ALA A 78 -12.09 1.71 -12.71
C ALA A 78 -12.73 1.70 -14.11
N LYS A 79 -12.93 0.51 -14.69
CA LYS A 79 -13.66 0.37 -15.96
C LYS A 79 -15.14 0.68 -15.82
N MET A 80 -15.74 0.28 -14.70
CA MET A 80 -17.14 0.59 -14.40
C MET A 80 -17.35 2.09 -14.20
N ASP A 81 -16.44 2.76 -13.49
CA ASP A 81 -16.49 4.22 -13.27
C ASP A 81 -16.35 4.99 -14.58
N TYR A 82 -15.45 4.55 -15.46
CA TYR A 82 -15.32 5.11 -16.80
C TYR A 82 -16.64 4.98 -17.59
N LEU A 83 -17.23 3.77 -17.59
CA LEU A 83 -18.48 3.50 -18.30
C LEU A 83 -19.68 4.30 -17.81
N GLN A 84 -19.70 4.75 -16.56
CA GLN A 84 -20.77 5.61 -16.04
C GLN A 84 -20.78 7.01 -16.69
N ASN A 85 -19.63 7.48 -17.17
CA ASN A 85 -19.46 8.81 -17.76
C ASN A 85 -19.20 8.76 -19.28
N ALA A 86 -18.94 7.58 -19.84
CA ALA A 86 -18.64 7.41 -21.25
C ALA A 86 -19.88 7.58 -22.14
N GLU A 87 -19.80 8.49 -23.11
CA GLU A 87 -20.88 8.76 -24.06
C GLU A 87 -20.49 8.43 -25.51
N GLY A 88 -21.47 8.03 -26.31
CA GLY A 88 -21.29 7.80 -27.74
C GLY A 88 -20.21 6.76 -28.05
N ILE A 89 -19.22 7.14 -28.86
CA ILE A 89 -18.15 6.24 -29.29
C ILE A 89 -17.24 5.80 -28.14
N PHE A 90 -17.12 6.61 -27.08
CA PHE A 90 -16.26 6.32 -25.93
C PHE A 90 -16.77 5.14 -25.07
N ALA A 91 -18.06 4.80 -25.15
CA ALA A 91 -18.60 3.60 -24.52
C ALA A 91 -18.16 2.29 -25.21
N HIS A 92 -17.58 2.38 -26.42
CA HIS A 92 -17.12 1.23 -27.17
C HIS A 92 -15.99 0.49 -26.42
N PRO A 93 -15.98 -0.87 -26.38
CA PRO A 93 -14.97 -1.66 -25.68
C PRO A 93 -13.52 -1.31 -25.99
N TYR A 94 -13.25 -0.78 -27.18
CA TYR A 94 -11.93 -0.29 -27.57
C TYR A 94 -11.29 0.63 -26.52
N PHE A 95 -12.08 1.53 -25.91
CA PHE A 95 -11.58 2.56 -25.00
C PHE A 95 -11.32 2.06 -23.57
N TRP A 96 -12.11 1.09 -23.08
CA TRP A 96 -12.04 0.68 -21.67
C TRP A 96 -11.55 -0.75 -21.43
N SER A 97 -11.63 -1.63 -22.43
CA SER A 97 -11.31 -3.05 -22.23
C SER A 97 -9.84 -3.42 -22.52
N ALA A 98 -9.03 -2.45 -22.95
CA ALA A 98 -7.65 -2.70 -23.39
C ALA A 98 -6.73 -3.23 -22.29
N PHE A 99 -6.93 -2.79 -21.04
CA PHE A 99 -6.07 -3.16 -19.92
C PHE A 99 -6.53 -4.45 -19.24
N ILE A 100 -5.58 -5.35 -18.97
CA ILE A 100 -5.78 -6.58 -18.21
C ILE A 100 -4.75 -6.69 -17.08
N ALA A 101 -5.10 -7.47 -16.05
CA ALA A 101 -4.21 -7.83 -14.95
C ALA A 101 -3.72 -9.27 -15.12
N ILE A 102 -2.40 -9.49 -14.95
CA ILE A 102 -1.75 -10.79 -15.02
C ILE A 102 -0.95 -11.01 -13.73
N GLY A 103 -1.04 -12.21 -13.15
CA GLY A 103 -0.29 -12.60 -11.95
C GLY A 103 -1.13 -12.52 -10.67
N ASP A 104 -0.52 -12.09 -9.58
CA ASP A 104 -1.14 -11.98 -8.26
C ASP A 104 -2.11 -10.79 -8.20
N THR A 105 -3.39 -11.09 -8.02
CA THR A 105 -4.47 -10.10 -8.00
C THR A 105 -4.88 -9.64 -6.60
N SER A 106 -4.26 -10.16 -5.53
CA SER A 106 -4.58 -9.76 -4.16
C SER A 106 -4.25 -8.29 -3.87
N SER A 107 -4.89 -7.69 -2.87
CA SER A 107 -4.64 -6.32 -2.43
C SER A 107 -3.17 -6.05 -2.07
N LEU A 108 -2.77 -4.78 -2.15
CA LEU A 108 -1.42 -4.38 -1.75
C LEU A 108 -1.25 -4.50 -0.23
N SER A 109 -0.22 -5.23 0.19
CA SER A 109 0.19 -5.27 1.58
C SER A 109 0.96 -3.99 1.89
N PHE A 110 0.23 -2.92 2.20
CA PHE A 110 0.82 -1.75 2.82
C PHE A 110 1.14 -2.09 4.28
N TYR A 111 2.43 -2.06 4.63
CA TYR A 111 2.95 -2.40 5.95
C TYR A 111 2.19 -1.59 7.02
N ASP A 112 1.35 -2.27 7.80
CA ASP A 112 0.58 -1.63 8.87
C ASP A 112 1.58 -1.19 9.94
N SER A 113 1.78 0.12 10.04
CA SER A 113 2.82 0.72 10.86
C SER A 113 2.41 0.73 12.33
N HIS A 114 2.24 -0.46 12.92
CA HIS A 114 1.96 -0.66 14.33
C HIS A 114 3.08 -0.16 15.26
N TRP A 115 4.24 0.24 14.73
CA TRP A 115 5.33 0.83 15.52
C TRP A 115 4.91 2.08 16.31
N LEU A 116 3.97 2.89 15.77
CA LEU A 116 3.41 4.03 16.50
C LEU A 116 2.60 3.59 17.71
N ILE A 117 1.86 2.48 17.60
CA ILE A 117 1.12 1.87 18.71
C ILE A 117 2.11 1.37 19.77
N TYR A 118 3.19 0.70 19.36
CA TYR A 118 4.25 0.27 20.28
C TYR A 118 4.94 1.44 20.97
N LEU A 119 5.20 2.56 20.27
CA LEU A 119 5.74 3.78 20.86
C LEU A 119 4.80 4.39 21.91
N LEU A 120 3.51 4.47 21.60
CA LEU A 120 2.49 4.96 22.54
C LEU A 120 2.36 4.04 23.77
N LEU A 121 2.42 2.72 23.57
CA LEU A 121 2.45 1.76 24.69
C LEU A 121 3.70 1.92 25.56
N LEU A 122 4.87 2.15 24.96
CA LEU A 122 6.12 2.38 25.69
C LEU A 122 6.08 3.69 26.50
N LEU A 123 5.55 4.76 25.92
CA LEU A 123 5.40 6.05 26.59
C LEU A 123 4.40 5.98 27.75
N THR A 124 3.26 5.31 27.56
CA THR A 124 2.25 5.13 28.61
C THR A 124 2.78 4.28 29.75
N LEU A 125 3.46 3.16 29.46
CA LEU A 125 4.07 2.29 30.47
C LEU A 125 5.18 3.03 31.24
N GLY A 126 6.05 3.76 30.53
CA GLY A 126 7.12 4.56 31.12
C GLY A 126 6.58 5.67 32.03
N GLY A 127 5.52 6.37 31.61
CA GLY A 127 4.85 7.40 32.40
C GLY A 127 4.19 6.86 33.67
N LEU A 128 3.52 5.70 33.59
CA LEU A 128 2.93 5.01 34.75
C LEU A 128 4.01 4.61 35.76
N ILE A 129 5.12 4.04 35.29
CA ILE A 129 6.25 3.66 36.13
C ILE A 129 6.81 4.91 36.82
N PHE A 130 7.08 5.99 36.07
CA PHE A 130 7.58 7.25 36.62
C PHE A 130 6.64 7.83 37.69
N PHE A 131 5.33 7.83 37.43
CA PHE A 131 4.31 8.30 38.37
C PHE A 131 4.28 7.46 39.66
N ILE A 132 4.39 6.13 39.55
CA ILE A 132 4.47 5.23 40.71
C ILE A 132 5.75 5.50 41.51
N TYR A 133 6.89 5.70 40.84
CA TYR A 133 8.15 6.06 41.49
C TYR A 133 8.04 7.40 42.23
N HIS A 134 7.43 8.42 41.62
CA HIS A 134 7.25 9.73 42.25
C HIS A 134 6.31 9.63 43.46
N LYS A 135 5.16 8.94 43.33
CA LYS A 135 4.22 8.73 44.43
C LYS A 135 4.86 7.99 45.61
N LYS A 136 5.71 7.00 45.34
CA LYS A 136 6.45 6.26 46.37
C LYS A 136 7.51 7.15 47.05
N ASN A 137 8.20 7.99 46.29
CA ASN A 137 9.19 8.94 46.80
C ASN A 137 8.54 10.00 47.72
N ASP A 138 7.37 10.52 47.34
CA ASP A 138 6.62 11.50 48.15
C ASP A 138 6.13 10.91 49.48
N SER A 139 5.74 9.63 49.50
CA SER A 139 5.30 8.93 50.71
C SER A 139 6.44 8.60 51.70
N ILE A 140 7.68 8.47 51.22
CA ILE A 140 8.85 8.22 52.09
C ILE A 140 9.29 9.52 52.77
N ARG A 141 9.08 10.68 52.12
CA ARG A 141 9.49 11.99 52.66
C ARG A 141 8.61 12.48 53.81
N SER A 142 7.36 12.04 53.92
CA SER A 142 6.42 12.41 54.99
C SER A 142 6.53 11.54 56.25
N THR A 143 7.31 10.46 56.22
CA THR A 143 7.49 9.51 57.35
C THR A 143 8.85 9.62 58.04
N LEU A 144 9.68 10.61 57.69
CA LEU A 144 10.86 10.97 58.47
C LEU A 144 10.42 11.69 59.76
N PRO A 145 10.50 11.05 60.95
CA PRO A 145 10.30 11.79 62.18
C PRO A 145 11.42 12.83 62.27
N LEU A 146 11.04 14.10 62.43
CA LEU A 146 11.94 15.13 62.95
C LEU A 146 12.44 14.64 64.32
N GLY A 147 13.59 13.99 64.33
CA GLY A 147 14.29 13.58 65.53
C GLY A 147 14.51 14.82 66.41
N ARG A 148 13.98 14.78 67.63
CA ARG A 148 14.27 15.76 68.69
C ARG A 148 15.78 15.89 68.82
N GLY A 149 16.33 17.02 68.41
CA GLY A 149 17.58 17.55 68.95
C GLY A 149 17.34 17.98 70.38
N GLN A 150 17.40 17.04 71.32
CA GLN A 150 17.80 17.30 72.69
C GLN A 150 19.32 17.53 72.68
N LEU A 151 19.75 18.78 72.70
CA LEU A 151 21.04 19.23 73.23
C LEU A 151 20.72 20.54 73.95
N GLU A 152 20.51 20.49 75.26
CA GLU A 152 21.57 20.73 76.23
C GLU A 152 22.21 22.11 76.02
N ASN A 153 21.72 23.10 76.75
CA ASN A 153 22.52 24.27 77.12
C ASN A 153 21.87 25.09 78.26
N ARG A 154 22.59 25.06 79.38
CA ARG A 154 22.76 26.09 80.43
C ARG A 154 21.64 26.31 81.46
#